data_AF-A0A353RBY4-F1
#
_entry.id   AF-A0A353RBY4-F1
#
_cell.length_a   1.000
_cell.length_b   1.000
_cell.length_c   1.000
_cell.angle_alpha   90.00
_cell.angle_beta   90.00
_cell.angle_gamma   90.00
#
_symmetry.space_group_name_H-M   'P 1'
#
loop_
_entity.id
_entity.type
_entity.pdbx_description
1 polymer ?
#
loop_
_entity_poly.entity_id
_entity_poly.type
_entity_poly.pdbx_seq_one_letter_code
_entity_poly.pdbx_strand_id
1 'polypeptide(L)'
;MLTEPNFTDVDEFFASLQMGNQYCMQKWETYLDYLATGINNLRTVFDSDIILGGEIVQYLKQYSDLLRRKLLPLNSFGEPLNYLHFSRYSDKASAIGAALLLVDAFLSDDTIRPP
;
A
#
# COMPACT_ATOMS: atom_id res chain seq x y z
N MET A 1 -13.56 7.87 -4.13
CA MET A 1 -12.64 7.48 -3.04
C MET A 1 -13.37 6.60 -2.02
N LEU A 2 -12.69 5.93 -1.08
CA LEU A 2 -13.33 5.07 -0.06
C LEU A 2 -14.36 5.84 0.78
N THR A 3 -14.07 7.11 1.05
CA THR A 3 -14.89 7.99 1.89
C THR A 3 -16.10 8.57 1.15
N GLU A 4 -15.94 9.06 -0.08
CA GLU A 4 -17.02 9.72 -0.82
C GLU A 4 -18.10 8.76 -1.36
N PRO A 5 -19.40 9.12 -1.33
CA PRO A 5 -19.96 10.40 -0.86
C PRO A 5 -20.44 10.38 0.61
N ASN A 6 -20.28 9.26 1.32
CA ASN A 6 -21.00 9.00 2.57
C ASN A 6 -20.19 9.21 3.86
N PHE A 7 -18.87 9.39 3.75
CA PHE A 7 -17.96 9.53 4.89
C PHE A 7 -17.04 10.72 4.71
N THR A 8 -16.71 11.36 5.82
CA THR A 8 -15.91 12.60 5.87
C THR A 8 -14.42 12.28 5.92
N ASP A 9 -14.06 11.18 6.58
CA ASP A 9 -12.69 10.69 6.70
C ASP A 9 -12.63 9.15 6.64
N VAL A 10 -11.39 8.64 6.61
CA VAL A 10 -11.09 7.22 6.42
C VAL A 10 -11.46 6.42 7.68
N ASP A 11 -11.29 7.00 8.86
CA ASP A 11 -11.58 6.33 10.13
C ASP A 11 -13.08 6.07 10.28
N GLU A 12 -13.93 7.02 9.88
CA GLU A 12 -15.40 6.89 9.86
C GLU A 12 -15.86 5.75 8.95
N PHE A 13 -15.23 5.63 7.77
CA PHE A 13 -15.48 4.53 6.83
C PHE A 13 -15.13 3.17 7.46
N PHE A 14 -13.94 3.05 8.07
CA PHE A 14 -13.50 1.78 8.66
C PHE A 14 -14.27 1.43 9.94
N ALA A 15 -14.67 2.40 10.76
CA ALA A 15 -15.58 2.15 11.86
C ALA A 15 -16.90 1.55 11.37
N SER A 16 -17.48 2.13 10.31
CA SER A 16 -18.71 1.62 9.68
C SER A 16 -18.53 0.23 9.06
N LEU A 17 -17.36 -0.03 8.46
CA LEU A 17 -16.99 -1.35 7.95
C LEU A 17 -16.95 -2.41 9.07
N GLN A 18 -16.34 -2.07 10.22
CA GLN A 18 -16.27 -2.96 11.39
C GLN A 18 -17.65 -3.25 11.99
N MET A 19 -18.59 -2.31 11.89
CA MET A 19 -19.99 -2.50 12.28
C MET A 19 -20.80 -3.35 11.29
N GLY A 20 -20.18 -3.88 10.23
CA GLY A 20 -20.83 -4.77 9.27
C GLY A 20 -21.73 -4.06 8.25
N ASN A 21 -21.51 -2.75 8.04
CA ASN A 21 -22.26 -1.99 7.05
C ASN A 21 -22.04 -2.57 5.64
N GLN A 22 -23.12 -3.06 5.02
CA GLN A 22 -23.04 -3.77 3.74
C GLN A 22 -22.49 -2.91 2.60
N TYR A 23 -22.82 -1.61 2.58
CA TYR A 23 -22.27 -0.68 1.58
C TYR A 23 -20.75 -0.54 1.73
N CYS A 24 -20.27 -0.39 2.97
CA CYS A 24 -18.83 -0.31 3.25
C CYS A 24 -18.11 -1.60 2.86
N MET A 25 -18.71 -2.76 3.17
CA MET A 25 -18.15 -4.07 2.82
C MET A 25 -18.01 -4.25 1.31
N GLN A 26 -19.05 -3.93 0.52
CA GLN A 26 -18.99 -4.03 -0.94
C GLN A 26 -17.95 -3.08 -1.55
N LYS A 27 -17.87 -1.86 -1.02
CA LYS A 27 -16.90 -0.87 -1.48
C LYS A 27 -15.47 -1.28 -1.13
N TRP A 28 -15.27 -1.88 0.04
CA TRP A 28 -13.99 -2.42 0.48
C TRP A 28 -13.55 -3.62 -0.36
N GLU A 29 -14.46 -4.56 -0.64
CA GLU A 29 -14.25 -5.67 -1.58
C GLU A 29 -13.75 -5.17 -2.94
N THR A 30 -14.47 -4.21 -3.53
CA THR A 30 -14.12 -3.60 -4.82
C THR A 30 -12.77 -2.88 -4.77
N TYR A 31 -12.47 -2.18 -3.68
CA TYR A 31 -11.17 -1.55 -3.48
C TYR A 31 -10.04 -2.57 -3.47
N LEU A 32 -10.22 -3.69 -2.75
CA LEU A 32 -9.22 -4.76 -2.69
C LEU A 32 -9.02 -5.45 -4.05
N ASP A 33 -10.06 -5.59 -4.87
CA ASP A 33 -9.93 -6.14 -6.22
C ASP A 33 -9.07 -5.25 -7.12
N TYR A 34 -9.32 -3.93 -7.10
CA TYR A 34 -8.51 -2.98 -7.85
C TYR A 34 -7.08 -2.92 -7.31
N LEU A 35 -6.90 -2.97 -5.99
CA LEU A 35 -5.57 -3.00 -5.37
C LEU A 35 -4.80 -4.25 -5.80
N ALA A 36 -5.42 -5.44 -5.74
CA ALA A 36 -4.79 -6.70 -6.15
C ALA A 36 -4.40 -6.68 -7.63
N THR A 37 -5.28 -6.14 -8.49
CA THR A 37 -4.99 -5.94 -9.92
C THR A 37 -3.80 -5.00 -10.13
N GLY A 38 -3.78 -3.86 -9.45
CA GLY A 38 -2.68 -2.91 -9.52
C GLY A 38 -1.34 -3.50 -9.06
N ILE A 39 -1.33 -4.22 -7.94
CA ILE A 39 -0.15 -4.93 -7.43
C ILE A 39 0.35 -5.94 -8.46
N ASN A 40 -0.53 -6.77 -9.02
CA ASN A 40 -0.16 -7.76 -10.02
C ASN A 40 0.43 -7.13 -11.29
N ASN A 41 -0.16 -6.02 -11.75
CA ASN A 41 0.33 -5.28 -12.90
C ASN A 41 1.73 -4.71 -12.65
N LEU A 42 1.95 -4.08 -11.49
CA LEU A 42 3.25 -3.55 -11.10
C LEU A 42 4.29 -4.67 -11.00
N ARG A 43 3.94 -5.81 -10.39
CA ARG A 43 4.85 -6.95 -10.32
C ARG A 43 5.20 -7.47 -11.71
N THR A 44 4.22 -7.59 -12.61
CA THR A 44 4.42 -8.10 -13.96
C THR A 44 5.32 -7.19 -14.79
N VAL A 45 5.21 -5.87 -14.64
CA VAL A 45 6.00 -4.90 -15.40
C VAL A 45 7.42 -4.72 -14.85
N PHE A 46 7.57 -4.71 -13.52
CA PHE A 46 8.83 -4.32 -12.88
C PHE A 46 9.60 -5.47 -12.22
N ASP A 47 9.03 -6.67 -12.15
CA ASP A 47 9.59 -7.87 -11.48
C ASP A 47 10.22 -7.59 -10.11
N SER A 48 9.63 -6.66 -9.36
CA SER A 48 10.18 -6.13 -8.11
C SER A 48 9.26 -6.40 -6.92
N ASP A 49 9.82 -6.30 -5.72
CA ASP A 49 9.05 -6.36 -4.49
C ASP A 49 8.22 -5.08 -4.31
N ILE A 50 7.01 -5.23 -3.77
CA ILE A 50 6.02 -4.17 -3.62
C ILE A 50 5.84 -3.87 -2.14
N ILE A 51 6.05 -2.60 -1.78
CA ILE A 51 5.80 -2.11 -0.43
C ILE A 51 4.54 -1.24 -0.44
N LEU A 52 3.52 -1.65 0.31
CA LEU A 52 2.31 -0.85 0.53
C LEU A 52 2.55 0.14 1.66
N GLY A 53 2.38 1.43 1.37
CA GLY A 53 2.54 2.54 2.30
C GLY A 53 1.25 3.35 2.50
N GLY A 54 1.30 4.30 3.42
CA GLY A 54 0.21 5.22 3.72
C GLY A 54 -0.72 4.76 4.84
N GLU A 55 -1.62 5.64 5.22
CA GLU A 55 -2.57 5.48 6.33
C GLU A 55 -3.44 4.21 6.20
N ILE A 56 -3.73 3.78 4.96
CA ILE A 56 -4.56 2.61 4.68
C ILE A 56 -3.93 1.27 5.12
N VAL A 57 -2.60 1.24 5.31
CA VAL A 57 -1.85 0.02 5.62
C VAL A 57 -2.26 -0.60 6.95
N GLN A 58 -2.62 0.23 7.95
CA GLN A 58 -3.06 -0.28 9.25
C GLN A 58 -4.34 -1.12 9.13
N TYR A 59 -5.21 -0.74 8.20
CA TYR A 59 -6.43 -1.46 7.89
C TYR A 59 -6.15 -2.69 7.03
N LEU A 60 -5.30 -2.56 6.01
CA LEU A 60 -4.92 -3.70 5.15
C LEU A 60 -4.25 -4.85 5.92
N LYS A 61 -3.53 -4.56 7.01
CA LYS A 61 -2.98 -5.61 7.89
C LYS A 61 -4.04 -6.51 8.50
N GLN A 62 -5.21 -5.95 8.85
CA GLN A 62 -6.33 -6.73 9.38
C GLN A 62 -7.01 -7.60 8.31
N TYR A 63 -6.95 -7.16 7.06
CA TYR A 63 -7.52 -7.84 5.90
C TYR A 63 -6.46 -8.52 5.01
N SER A 64 -5.27 -8.80 5.55
CA SER A 64 -4.15 -9.29 4.75
C SER A 64 -4.46 -10.61 4.07
N ASP A 65 -5.20 -11.49 4.74
CA ASP A 65 -5.59 -12.79 4.19
C ASP A 65 -6.58 -12.64 3.03
N LEU A 66 -7.52 -11.69 3.14
CA LEU A 66 -8.46 -11.39 2.06
C LEU A 66 -7.74 -10.81 0.84
N LEU A 67 -6.80 -9.88 1.05
CA LEU A 67 -5.97 -9.33 -0.01
C LEU A 67 -5.12 -10.43 -0.66
N ARG A 68 -4.49 -11.31 0.13
CA ARG A 68 -3.72 -12.46 -0.38
C ARG A 68 -4.59 -13.35 -1.26
N ARG A 69 -5.80 -13.71 -0.82
CA ARG A 69 -6.74 -14.52 -1.62
C ARG A 69 -7.09 -13.89 -2.96
N LYS A 70 -7.18 -12.55 -3.05
CA LYS A 70 -7.43 -11.84 -4.30
C LYS A 70 -6.18 -11.76 -5.20
N LEU A 71 -4.98 -11.77 -4.62
CA LEU A 71 -3.71 -11.78 -5.36
C LEU A 71 -3.34 -13.15 -5.93
N LEU A 72 -3.65 -14.23 -5.22
CA LEU A 72 -3.33 -15.60 -5.65
C LEU A 72 -3.78 -15.94 -7.08
N PRO A 73 -5.04 -15.69 -7.49
CA PRO A 73 -5.48 -16.03 -8.85
C PRO A 73 -4.87 -15.14 -9.93
N LEU A 74 -4.39 -13.94 -9.57
CA LEU A 74 -3.75 -13.01 -10.50
C LEU A 74 -2.26 -13.32 -10.70
N ASN A 75 -1.63 -13.92 -9.68
CA ASN A 75 -0.22 -14.24 -9.69
C ASN A 75 0.09 -15.32 -10.74
N SER A 76 0.69 -14.89 -11.84
CA SER A 76 1.08 -15.77 -12.94
C SER A 76 2.38 -16.55 -12.66
N PHE A 77 3.10 -16.24 -11.58
CA PHE A 77 4.48 -16.72 -11.34
C PHE A 77 4.62 -17.80 -10.25
N GLY A 78 3.52 -18.37 -9.74
CA GLY A 78 3.57 -19.42 -8.70
C GLY A 78 3.95 -18.90 -7.30
N GLU A 79 3.64 -19.68 -6.25
CA GLU A 79 3.81 -19.31 -4.83
C GLU A 79 5.28 -19.12 -4.39
N PRO A 80 5.58 -18.27 -3.38
CA PRO A 80 4.66 -17.53 -2.49
C PRO A 80 4.62 -16.01 -2.72
N LEU A 81 3.57 -15.33 -2.21
CA LEU A 81 3.39 -13.86 -2.18
C LEU A 81 4.40 -13.13 -1.25
N ASN A 82 5.67 -13.52 -1.31
CA ASN A 82 6.77 -12.99 -0.50
C ASN A 82 7.22 -11.61 -0.95
N TYR A 83 6.84 -11.21 -2.16
CA TYR A 83 7.15 -9.91 -2.75
C TYR A 83 6.31 -8.76 -2.16
N LEU A 84 5.24 -9.06 -1.40
CA LEU A 84 4.36 -8.03 -0.85
C LEU A 84 4.70 -7.72 0.61
N HIS A 85 5.05 -6.48 0.88
CA HIS A 85 5.38 -5.99 2.21
C HIS A 85 4.48 -4.83 2.61
N PHE A 86 4.14 -4.76 3.89
CA PHE A 86 3.47 -3.60 4.47
C PHE A 86 4.50 -2.70 5.13
N SER A 87 4.46 -1.40 4.83
CA SER A 87 5.31 -0.42 5.49
C SER A 87 5.17 -0.52 7.02
N ARG A 88 6.31 -0.43 7.70
CA ARG A 88 6.37 -0.32 9.17
C ARG A 88 6.10 1.11 9.67
N TYR A 89 6.09 2.10 8.79
CA TYR A 89 5.93 3.51 9.12
C TYR A 89 4.68 4.07 8.45
N SER A 90 3.67 4.41 9.26
CA SER A 90 2.35 4.87 8.78
C SER A 90 2.34 6.33 8.33
N ASP A 91 3.14 7.23 8.95
CA ASP A 91 3.13 8.66 8.60
C ASP A 91 4.47 9.26 8.15
N LYS A 92 5.59 8.63 8.48
CA LYS A 92 6.92 9.22 8.24
C LYS A 92 7.61 8.71 6.98
N ALA A 93 7.03 7.73 6.28
CA ALA A 93 7.69 7.09 5.13
C ALA A 93 7.97 8.08 3.98
N SER A 94 7.01 8.94 3.64
CA SER A 94 7.19 9.96 2.60
C SER A 94 8.21 11.04 2.99
N ALA A 95 8.21 11.45 4.27
CA ALA A 95 9.17 12.42 4.79
C ALA A 95 10.59 11.84 4.87
N ILE A 96 10.73 10.56 5.23
CA ILE A 96 12.00 9.83 5.23
C ILE A 96 12.50 9.64 3.80
N GLY A 97 11.63 9.26 2.85
CA GLY A 97 11.99 9.15 1.44
C GLY A 97 12.46 10.47 0.84
N ALA A 98 11.76 11.58 1.13
CA ALA A 98 12.19 12.91 0.72
C ALA A 98 13.51 13.34 1.38
N ALA A 99 13.71 13.01 2.66
CA ALA A 99 14.96 13.29 3.36
C ALA A 99 16.12 12.45 2.82
N LEU A 100 15.89 11.18 2.45
CA LEU A 100 16.92 10.35 1.81
C LEU A 100 17.30 10.88 0.43
N LEU A 101 16.34 11.32 -0.39
CA LEU A 101 16.64 11.98 -1.66
C LEU A 101 17.49 13.24 -1.47
N LEU A 102 17.20 14.02 -0.42
CA LEU A 102 17.99 15.19 -0.07
C LEU A 102 19.41 14.79 0.35
N VAL A 103 19.57 13.80 1.23
CA VAL A 103 20.88 13.34 1.71
C VAL A 103 21.71 12.69 0.59
N ASP A 104 21.08 11.91 -0.30
CA ASP A 104 21.73 11.31 -1.46
C ASP A 104 22.23 12.35 -2.46
N ALA A 105 21.44 13.42 -2.68
CA ALA A 105 21.88 14.57 -3.48
C ALA A 105 23.07 15.31 -2.85
N PHE A 106 23.14 15.39 -1.51
CA PHE A 106 24.29 15.97 -0.79
C PHE A 106 25.53 15.07 -0.82
N LEU A 107 25.38 13.75 -0.81
CA LEU A 107 26.50 12.80 -0.81
C LEU A 107 27.04 12.51 -2.21
N SER A 108 26.20 12.68 -3.24
CA SER A 108 26.57 12.53 -4.65
C SER A 108 27.19 13.79 -5.26
N ASP A 109 27.23 14.89 -4.50
CA ASP A 109 27.94 16.11 -4.89
C ASP A 109 29.44 15.97 -4.59
N ASP A 110 30.22 15.56 -5.59
CA ASP A 110 31.68 15.38 -5.53
C ASP A 110 32.45 16.70 -5.25
N THR A 111 31.77 17.85 -5.07
CA THR A 111 32.41 19.11 -4.69
C THR A 111 32.71 19.25 -3.19
N ILE A 112 32.19 18.34 -2.35
CA ILE A 112 32.44 18.30 -0.89
C ILE A 112 33.33 17.12 -0.52
N ARG A 113 34.41 16.88 -1.26
CA ARG A 113 35.50 16.04 -0.77
C ARG A 113 36.57 16.98 -0.18
N PRO A 114 36.81 16.98 1.15
CA PRO A 114 37.96 17.71 1.68
C PRO A 114 39.24 17.10 1.09
N PRO A 115 40.29 17.93 0.87
CA PRO A 115 41.53 17.52 0.20
C PRO A 115 42.25 16.37 0.90
#